data_AF-A0A958UTX0-F1
#
_entry.id   AF-A0A958UTX0-F1
#
_cell.length_a   1.000
_cell.length_b   1.000
_cell.length_c   1.000
_cell.angle_alpha   90.00
_cell.angle_beta   90.00
_cell.angle_gamma   90.00
#
_symmetry.space_group_name_H-M   'P 1'
#
loop_
_entity.id
_entity.type
_entity.pdbx_description
1 polymer ?
#
loop_
_entity_poly.entity_id
_entity_poly.type
_entity_poly.pdbx_seq_one_letter_code
_entity_poly.pdbx_strand_id
1 'polypeptide(L)'
;MKTPFTFDQFFQVFQNYNTEIFPFQFIILAMGVVAVILIHNKKSIGNKLIAGFLGFLWIWIGLVYHLYFFTGINQAAYGFGALFILQGIFFLIELFRNRLQFSFASKT
;
A
#
# COMPACT_ATOMS: atom_id res chain seq x y z
N MET A 1 -0.62 -12.51 24.15
CA MET A 1 -1.48 -11.32 24.25
C MET A 1 -2.88 -11.69 23.78
N LYS A 2 -3.95 -11.20 24.42
CA LYS A 2 -5.33 -11.35 23.91
C LYS A 2 -5.63 -10.23 22.92
N THR A 3 -6.10 -10.57 21.74
CA THR A 3 -6.60 -9.60 20.74
C THR A 3 -8.04 -9.21 21.05
N PRO A 4 -8.51 -8.03 20.61
CA PRO A 4 -9.89 -7.59 20.84
C PRO A 4 -10.92 -8.27 19.91
N PHE A 5 -10.48 -9.22 19.08
CA PHE A 5 -11.29 -9.94 18.09
C PHE A 5 -10.93 -11.43 18.05
N THR A 6 -11.84 -12.25 17.54
CA THR A 6 -11.67 -13.69 17.31
C THR A 6 -11.02 -13.99 15.95
N PHE A 7 -10.56 -15.23 15.75
CA PHE A 7 -10.06 -15.68 14.45
C PHE A 7 -11.10 -15.52 13.34
N ASP A 8 -12.35 -15.92 13.60
CA ASP A 8 -13.43 -15.84 12.60
C ASP A 8 -13.72 -14.39 12.19
N GLN A 9 -13.74 -13.46 13.15
CA GLN A 9 -13.90 -12.03 12.87
C GLN A 9 -12.76 -11.49 11.99
N PHE A 10 -11.52 -11.90 12.28
CA PHE A 10 -10.37 -11.51 11.48
C PHE A 10 -10.48 -12.02 10.04
N PHE A 11 -10.78 -13.31 9.83
CA PHE A 11 -10.94 -13.86 8.48
C PHE A 11 -12.14 -13.29 7.73
N GLN A 12 -13.23 -12.95 8.43
CA GLN A 12 -14.38 -12.29 7.82
C GLN A 12 -14.00 -10.93 7.22
N VAL A 13 -13.10 -10.17 7.86
CA VAL A 13 -12.56 -8.92 7.31
C VAL A 13 -11.85 -9.17 5.98
N PHE A 14 -11.02 -10.21 5.87
CA PHE A 14 -10.37 -10.56 4.60
C PHE A 14 -11.37 -10.99 3.54
N GLN A 15 -12.36 -11.81 3.91
CA GLN A 15 -13.40 -12.25 2.97
C GLN A 15 -14.17 -11.05 2.41
N ASN A 16 -14.62 -10.14 3.27
CA ASN A 16 -15.37 -8.96 2.87
C ASN A 16 -14.50 -8.03 2.00
N TYR A 17 -13.28 -7.72 2.44
CA TYR A 17 -12.34 -6.91 1.65
C TYR A 17 -12.10 -7.52 0.27
N ASN A 18 -11.79 -8.82 0.18
CA ASN A 18 -11.48 -9.43 -1.11
C ASN A 18 -12.70 -9.48 -2.05
N THR A 19 -13.89 -9.73 -1.50
CA THR A 19 -15.13 -9.81 -2.28
C THR A 19 -15.57 -8.44 -2.78
N GLU A 20 -15.51 -7.41 -1.93
CA GLU A 20 -15.92 -6.05 -2.30
C GLU A 20 -14.93 -5.34 -3.21
N ILE A 21 -13.63 -5.61 -3.07
CA ILE A 21 -12.59 -5.00 -3.90
C ILE A 21 -12.41 -5.73 -5.24
N PHE A 22 -12.98 -6.93 -5.40
CA PHE A 22 -12.95 -7.65 -6.67
C PHE A 22 -13.57 -6.80 -7.80
N PRO A 23 -12.92 -6.65 -8.97
CA PRO A 23 -11.67 -7.28 -9.45
C PRO A 23 -10.42 -6.39 -9.37
N PHE A 24 -10.44 -5.28 -8.62
CA PHE A 24 -9.37 -4.29 -8.60
C PHE A 24 -8.00 -4.84 -8.17
N GLN A 25 -7.96 -5.98 -7.48
CA GLN A 25 -6.71 -6.66 -7.14
C GLN A 25 -5.86 -6.94 -8.39
N PHE A 26 -6.49 -7.33 -9.51
CA PHE A 26 -5.75 -7.58 -10.75
C PHE A 26 -5.13 -6.32 -11.33
N ILE A 27 -5.81 -5.18 -11.20
CA ILE A 27 -5.30 -3.88 -11.63
C ILE A 27 -4.10 -3.49 -10.76
N ILE A 28 -4.23 -3.60 -9.43
CA ILE A 28 -3.16 -3.29 -8.49
C ILE A 28 -1.94 -4.20 -8.72
N LEU A 29 -2.16 -5.51 -8.96
CA LEU A 29 -1.09 -6.45 -9.28
C LEU A 29 -0.41 -6.10 -10.61
N ALA A 30 -1.17 -5.78 -11.65
CA ALA A 30 -0.60 -5.35 -12.93
C ALA A 30 0.24 -4.08 -12.76
N MET A 31 -0.24 -3.09 -12.00
CA MET A 31 0.53 -1.89 -11.66
C MET A 31 1.81 -2.23 -10.89
N GLY A 32 1.78 -3.21 -9.99
CA GLY A 32 2.95 -3.71 -9.29
C GLY A 32 3.99 -4.32 -10.23
N VAL A 33 3.55 -5.14 -11.19
CA VAL A 33 4.43 -5.68 -12.24
C VAL A 33 5.05 -4.55 -13.06
N VAL A 34 4.26 -3.56 -13.47
CA VAL A 34 4.78 -2.36 -14.17
C VAL A 34 5.81 -1.62 -13.32
N ALA A 35 5.56 -1.43 -12.03
CA ALA A 35 6.50 -0.77 -11.13
C ALA A 35 7.84 -1.52 -11.05
N VAL A 36 7.84 -2.85 -10.99
CA VAL A 36 9.05 -3.68 -11.00
C VAL A 36 9.79 -3.56 -12.34
N ILE A 37 9.07 -3.57 -13.47
CA ILE A 37 9.67 -3.37 -14.79
C ILE A 37 10.35 -2.00 -14.87
N LEU A 38 9.71 -0.96 -14.34
CA LEU A 38 10.23 0.41 -14.33
C LEU A 38 11.54 0.58 -13.53
N ILE A 39 11.89 -0.33 -12.62
CA ILE A 39 13.18 -0.30 -11.90
C ILE A 39 14.37 -0.38 -12.87
N HIS A 40 14.20 -1.04 -14.03
CA HIS A 40 15.24 -1.13 -15.06
C HIS A 40 15.42 0.18 -15.84
N ASN A 41 14.47 1.11 -15.74
CA ASN A 41 14.51 2.37 -16.45
C ASN A 41 15.42 3.37 -15.73
N LYS A 42 16.51 3.79 -16.38
CA LYS A 42 17.44 4.80 -15.83
C LYS A 42 16.85 6.22 -15.77
N LYS A 43 15.64 6.46 -16.31
CA LYS A 43 15.00 7.77 -16.34
C LYS A 43 14.34 8.11 -15.00
N SER A 44 14.46 9.37 -14.58
CA SER A 44 13.81 9.90 -13.36
C SER A 44 12.29 9.70 -13.32
N ILE A 45 11.62 9.63 -14.48
CA ILE A 45 10.17 9.37 -14.54
C ILE A 45 9.78 8.01 -13.97
N GLY A 46 10.62 6.98 -14.12
CA GLY A 46 10.37 5.64 -13.56
C GLY A 46 10.29 5.70 -12.03
N ASN A 47 11.25 6.39 -11.41
CA ASN A 47 11.27 6.60 -9.96
C ASN A 47 10.03 7.35 -9.45
N LYS A 48 9.58 8.38 -10.18
CA LYS A 48 8.35 9.11 -9.85
C LYS A 48 7.13 8.20 -9.89
N LEU A 49 6.97 7.40 -10.94
CA LEU A 49 5.83 6.49 -11.08
C LEU A 49 5.82 5.41 -9.98
N ILE A 50 7.00 4.85 -9.65
CA ILE A 50 7.13 3.88 -8.54
C ILE A 50 6.77 4.55 -7.21
N ALA A 51 7.31 5.74 -6.92
CA ALA A 51 7.00 6.47 -5.69
C ALA A 51 5.50 6.81 -5.59
N GLY A 52 4.88 7.25 -6.68
CA GLY A 52 3.45 7.55 -6.74
C GLY A 52 2.59 6.31 -6.50
N PHE A 53 2.94 5.19 -7.12
CA PHE A 53 2.27 3.91 -6.90
C PHE A 53 2.39 3.42 -5.46
N LEU A 54 3.59 3.49 -4.86
CA LEU A 54 3.78 3.15 -3.44
C LEU A 54 2.96 4.09 -2.54
N GLY A 55 2.96 5.40 -2.81
CA GLY A 55 2.15 6.37 -2.09
C GLY A 55 0.67 6.03 -2.12
N PHE A 56 0.15 5.70 -3.30
CA PHE A 56 -1.22 5.20 -3.48
C PHE A 56 -1.49 3.93 -2.67
N LEU A 57 -0.63 2.92 -2.74
CA LEU A 57 -0.80 1.67 -1.98
C LEU A 57 -0.86 1.88 -0.47
N TRP A 58 0.04 2.69 0.08
CA TRP A 58 0.08 2.97 1.51
C TRP A 58 -1.18 3.72 1.97
N ILE A 59 -1.64 4.72 1.20
CA ILE A 59 -2.90 5.41 1.46
C ILE A 59 -4.08 4.44 1.35
N TRP A 60 -4.11 3.58 0.34
CA TRP A 60 -5.17 2.59 0.15
C TRP A 60 -5.26 1.63 1.35
N ILE A 61 -4.15 1.08 1.81
CA ILE A 61 -4.15 0.18 2.99
C ILE A 61 -4.56 0.93 4.25
N GLY A 62 -4.18 2.20 4.40
CA GLY A 62 -4.62 3.01 5.53
C GLY A 62 -6.12 3.32 5.52
N LEU A 63 -6.65 3.81 4.39
CA LEU A 63 -8.05 4.20 4.27
C LEU A 63 -8.99 3.00 4.13
N VAL A 64 -8.73 2.13 3.15
CA VAL A 64 -9.64 1.04 2.79
C VAL A 64 -9.49 -0.10 3.79
N TYR A 65 -8.31 -0.69 3.90
CA TYR A 65 -8.16 -1.85 4.78
C TYR A 65 -8.30 -1.48 6.26
N HIS A 66 -7.51 -0.53 6.77
CA HIS A 66 -7.52 -0.22 8.20
C HIS A 66 -8.78 0.53 8.62
N LEU A 67 -9.04 1.71 8.05
CA LEU A 67 -10.13 2.57 8.54
C LEU A 67 -11.51 2.05 8.16
N TYR A 68 -11.72 1.55 6.94
CA TYR A 68 -13.04 1.08 6.51
C TYR A 68 -13.35 -0.35 6.97
N PHE A 69 -12.43 -1.31 6.80
CA PHE A 69 -12.71 -2.70 7.16
C PHE A 69 -12.29 -3.12 8.58
N PHE A 70 -11.14 -2.65 9.08
CA PHE A 70 -10.52 -3.23 10.29
C PHE A 70 -10.92 -2.54 11.60
N THR A 71 -11.34 -1.26 11.56
CA THR A 71 -11.80 -0.51 12.74
C THR A 71 -13.01 -1.14 13.43
N GLY A 72 -13.86 -1.85 12.68
CA GLY A 72 -15.05 -2.53 13.22
C GLY A 72 -14.73 -3.60 14.26
N ILE A 73 -13.55 -4.21 14.19
CA ILE A 73 -13.12 -5.28 15.12
C ILE A 73 -11.88 -4.92 15.95
N ASN A 74 -11.15 -3.88 15.57
CA ASN A 74 -9.93 -3.46 16.26
C ASN A 74 -9.75 -1.94 16.26
N GLN A 75 -9.97 -1.31 17.42
CA GLN A 75 -9.81 0.15 17.57
C GLN A 75 -8.36 0.63 17.32
N ALA A 76 -7.34 -0.23 17.51
CA ALA A 76 -5.97 0.14 17.15
C ALA A 76 -5.79 0.42 15.65
N ALA A 77 -6.73 -0.04 14.80
CA ALA A 77 -6.72 0.22 13.37
C ALA A 77 -6.78 1.71 13.02
N TYR A 78 -7.32 2.58 13.89
CA TYR A 78 -7.24 4.04 13.69
C TYR A 78 -5.79 4.53 13.68
N GLY A 79 -5.00 4.08 14.65
CA GLY A 79 -3.58 4.42 14.75
C GLY A 79 -2.78 3.86 13.59
N PHE A 80 -3.00 2.59 13.24
CA PHE A 80 -2.35 1.99 12.07
C PHE A 80 -2.76 2.71 10.77
N GLY A 81 -4.06 2.96 10.56
CA GLY A 81 -4.55 3.67 9.38
C GLY A 81 -3.88 5.04 9.20
N ALA A 82 -3.78 5.83 10.28
CA ALA A 82 -3.08 7.11 10.25
C ALA A 82 -1.60 6.98 9.87
N LEU A 83 -0.88 5.99 10.42
CA LEU A 83 0.53 5.75 10.10
C LEU A 83 0.73 5.33 8.64
N PHE A 84 -0.10 4.45 8.11
CA PHE A 84 -0.05 4.03 6.70
C PHE A 84 -0.34 5.21 5.76
N ILE A 85 -1.35 6.03 6.07
CA ILE A 85 -1.65 7.25 5.29
C ILE A 85 -0.46 8.22 5.32
N LEU A 86 0.15 8.44 6.48
CA LEU A 86 1.31 9.32 6.62
C LEU A 86 2.49 8.84 5.78
N GLN A 87 2.78 7.54 5.78
CA GLN A 87 3.82 6.95 4.94
C GLN A 87 3.53 7.16 3.45
N GLY A 88 2.27 6.98 3.03
CA GLY A 88 1.88 7.23 1.64
C GLY A 88 2.02 8.70 1.24
N ILE A 89 1.68 9.63 2.13
CA ILE A 89 1.93 11.07 1.93
C ILE A 89 3.42 11.36 1.75
N PHE A 90 4.30 10.74 2.55
CA PHE A 90 5.74 10.90 2.38
C PHE A 90 6.23 10.42 1.02
N PHE A 91 5.73 9.30 0.51
CA PHE A 91 6.03 8.86 -0.86
C PHE A 91 5.56 9.87 -1.91
N LEU A 92 4.37 10.44 -1.76
CA LEU A 92 3.84 11.46 -2.68
C LEU A 92 4.63 12.78 -2.61
N ILE A 93 5.13 13.17 -1.44
CA ILE A 93 6.02 14.33 -1.30
C ILE A 93 7.33 14.07 -2.04
N GLU A 94 7.93 12.89 -1.85
CA GLU A 94 9.20 12.55 -2.48
C GLU A 94 9.08 12.37 -4.01
N LEU A 95 7.89 12.06 -4.53
CA LEU A 95 7.58 12.10 -5.96
C LEU A 95 7.85 13.47 -6.58
N PHE A 96 7.59 14.57 -5.86
CA PHE A 96 7.88 15.93 -6.34
C PHE A 96 9.34 16.34 -6.09
N ARG A 97 9.95 15.85 -5.00
CA ARG A 97 11.34 16.20 -4.62
C ARG A 97 12.41 15.43 -5.40
N ASN A 98 12.06 14.32 -6.06
CA ASN A 98 12.96 13.50 -6.87
C ASN A 98 14.18 12.92 -6.13
N ARG A 99 14.03 12.65 -4.83
CA ARG A 99 15.14 12.12 -4.01
C ARG A 99 15.16 10.60 -3.96
N LEU A 100 14.04 9.93 -4.27
CA LEU A 100 13.95 8.48 -4.32
C LEU A 100 14.51 7.96 -5.64
N GLN A 101 15.44 7.00 -5.55
CA GLN A 101 15.99 6.26 -6.68
C GLN A 101 15.78 4.78 -6.43
N PHE A 102 15.17 4.09 -7.39
CA PHE A 102 14.94 2.65 -7.33
C PHE A 102 15.83 1.97 -8.36
N SER A 103 16.67 1.04 -7.92
CA SER A 103 17.56 0.26 -8.77
C SER A 103 17.79 -1.12 -8.15
N PHE A 104 18.12 -2.11 -8.99
CA PHE A 104 18.62 -3.38 -8.48
C PHE A 104 20.06 -3.20 -8.00
N ALA A 105 20.38 -3.76 -6.83
CA ALA A 105 21.75 -3.79 -6.35
C ALA A 105 22.63 -4.53 -7.35
N SER A 106 23.59 -3.82 -7.95
CA SER A 106 24.62 -4.47 -8.75
C SER A 106 25.58 -5.18 -7.79
N LYS A 107 25.58 -6.51 -7.77
CA LYS A 107 26.74 -7.25 -7.25
C LYS A 107 27.86 -7.08 -8.28
N THR A 108 28.72 -6.09 -8.07
CA THR A 108 30.10 -6.08 -8.60
C THR A 108 30.93 -7.13 -7.88
#